data_AF-A0A369AV18-F1
#
_entry.id   AF-A0A369AV18-F1
#
_cell.length_a   1.000
_cell.length_b   1.000
_cell.length_c   1.000
_cell.angle_alpha   90.00
_cell.angle_beta   90.00
_cell.angle_gamma   90.00
#
_symmetry.space_group_name_H-M   'P 1'
#
loop_
_entity.id
_entity.type
_entity.pdbx_description
1 polymer ?
#
loop_
_entity_poly.entity_id
_entity_poly.type
_entity_poly.pdbx_seq_one_letter_code
_entity_poly.pdbx_strand_id
1 'polypeptide(L)'
;GGNLSFPPFHPFHNLKRNPWSKFDHGFLDNLRKHQRGVFFFYFLDEEKWLEVEPHLKENIVKIPLEGVFMKTIGLIGGMSWESSLLYYQIINQRVNKKLGGHHSAKSLMYSVDFDEIKNLQYQGKWSEATKIMTDSAHKLESGGADFIVICTNTMHKMAKEVEESVTIPLLHIADSTAKEIVKDGIKKVALLGTAFTMEQDFYKGRLIDKFGLDVIVPDEADRMIIHNIIYQELCLGIINDESRQSYLRIINKLSQQGAEAIILGCTEITLLVSQENCGVPLYDTTRLHAESAVDFALGEDG
;
A
#
# COMPACT_ATOMS: atom_id res chain seq x y z
N GLY A 1 5.08 15.55 -51.25
CA GLY A 1 5.28 14.08 -51.30
C GLY A 1 6.59 13.76 -50.63
N GLY A 2 6.73 12.74 -49.78
CA GLY A 2 5.86 11.59 -49.60
C GLY A 2 5.30 11.41 -48.19
N ASN A 3 4.17 10.71 -48.14
CA ASN A 3 3.52 10.23 -46.93
C ASN A 3 4.35 9.09 -46.32
N LEU A 4 4.70 9.21 -45.04
CA LEU A 4 5.08 8.06 -44.21
C LEU A 4 3.80 7.48 -43.61
N SER A 5 3.25 6.46 -44.25
CA SER A 5 2.17 5.63 -43.70
C SER A 5 2.78 4.56 -42.78
N PHE A 6 2.49 4.62 -41.48
CA PHE A 6 2.79 3.53 -40.55
C PHE A 6 1.74 2.40 -40.72
N PRO A 7 2.14 1.11 -40.66
CA PRO A 7 1.17 0.01 -40.66
C PRO A 7 0.42 -0.03 -39.31
N PRO A 8 -0.80 -0.61 -39.28
CA PRO A 8 -1.62 -0.61 -38.08
C PRO A 8 -1.00 -1.46 -36.96
N PHE A 9 -1.03 -0.91 -35.74
CA PHE A 9 -0.70 -1.60 -34.50
C PHE A 9 -1.71 -2.72 -34.24
N HIS A 10 -1.24 -3.97 -34.19
CA HIS A 10 -1.97 -5.07 -33.55
C HIS A 10 -1.32 -5.35 -32.19
N PRO A 11 -2.00 -5.10 -31.05
CA PRO A 11 -1.48 -5.53 -29.76
C PRO A 11 -1.60 -7.05 -29.66
N PHE A 12 -0.48 -7.71 -29.35
CA PHE A 12 -0.44 -9.13 -29.03
C PHE A 12 -1.14 -9.38 -27.69
N HIS A 13 -2.45 -9.61 -27.72
CA HIS A 13 -3.15 -10.27 -26.61
C HIS A 13 -3.02 -11.80 -26.77
N ASN A 14 -2.68 -12.47 -25.67
CA ASN A 14 -2.59 -13.92 -25.47
C ASN A 14 -1.36 -14.65 -26.05
N LEU A 15 -0.33 -14.82 -25.22
CA LEU A 15 0.61 -15.94 -25.32
C LEU A 15 0.73 -16.66 -23.97
N LYS A 16 -0.13 -17.65 -23.74
CA LYS A 16 0.02 -18.68 -22.68
C LYS A 16 0.90 -19.88 -23.14
N ARG A 17 1.77 -19.71 -24.14
CA ARG A 17 2.70 -20.77 -24.59
C ARG A 17 4.03 -20.19 -25.03
N ASN A 18 5.09 -20.94 -24.75
CA ASN A 18 6.49 -20.67 -25.04
C ASN A 18 6.67 -20.17 -26.50
N PRO A 19 7.12 -18.93 -26.75
CA PRO A 19 7.14 -18.33 -28.09
C PRO A 19 8.23 -18.89 -29.02
N TRP A 20 9.12 -19.76 -28.51
CA TRP A 20 10.29 -20.25 -29.23
C TRP A 20 9.99 -21.32 -30.30
N SER A 21 8.78 -21.85 -30.38
CA SER A 21 8.46 -22.94 -31.33
C SER A 21 8.03 -22.48 -32.74
N LYS A 22 8.08 -21.18 -33.04
CA LYS A 22 7.64 -20.62 -34.34
C LYS A 22 8.65 -19.73 -35.05
N PHE A 23 9.93 -19.77 -34.68
CA PHE A 23 10.96 -19.18 -35.54
C PHE A 23 11.32 -20.19 -36.65
N ASP A 24 10.49 -20.19 -37.70
CA ASP A 24 10.77 -20.91 -38.94
C ASP A 24 11.82 -20.13 -39.74
N HIS A 25 12.83 -20.82 -40.26
CA HIS A 25 13.96 -20.24 -40.99
C HIS A 25 13.53 -19.34 -42.17
N GLY A 26 12.32 -19.54 -42.70
CA GLY A 26 11.75 -18.73 -43.78
C GLY A 26 11.45 -17.26 -43.44
N PHE A 27 11.25 -16.90 -42.16
CA PHE A 27 10.99 -15.49 -41.78
C PHE A 27 12.25 -14.62 -41.95
N LEU A 28 13.41 -15.18 -41.62
CA LEU A 28 14.71 -14.50 -41.68
C LEU A 28 15.21 -14.33 -43.13
N ASP A 29 14.90 -15.27 -44.01
CA ASP A 29 15.27 -15.16 -45.44
C ASP A 29 14.47 -14.10 -46.19
N ASN A 30 13.22 -13.83 -45.78
CA ASN A 30 12.41 -12.75 -46.36
C ASN A 30 12.91 -11.36 -45.90
N LEU A 31 13.41 -11.27 -44.66
CA LEU A 31 14.04 -10.07 -44.08
C LEU A 31 15.34 -9.66 -44.79
N ARG A 32 16.14 -10.62 -45.29
CA ARG A 32 17.39 -10.33 -46.02
C ARG A 32 17.19 -9.75 -47.41
N LYS A 33 16.04 -9.98 -48.05
CA LYS A 33 15.80 -9.58 -49.45
C LYS A 33 15.34 -8.12 -49.64
N HIS A 34 14.90 -7.43 -48.59
CA HIS A 34 14.42 -6.05 -48.69
C HIS A 34 15.31 -5.11 -47.87
N GLN A 35 16.17 -4.36 -48.58
CA GLN A 35 17.23 -3.50 -48.05
C GLN A 35 16.79 -2.44 -47.02
N ARG A 36 17.72 -2.20 -46.08
CA ARG A 36 18.01 -0.94 -45.34
C ARG A 36 16.85 -0.34 -44.55
N GLY A 37 16.54 -0.95 -43.41
CA GLY A 37 15.72 -0.34 -42.37
C GLY A 37 16.27 -0.69 -41.00
N VAL A 38 16.35 0.29 -40.10
CA VAL A 38 16.65 0.08 -38.68
C VAL A 38 15.62 -0.92 -38.13
N PHE A 39 16.10 -2.02 -37.57
CA PHE A 39 15.22 -3.05 -36.99
C PHE A 39 14.86 -2.69 -35.54
N PHE A 40 13.57 -2.68 -35.23
CA PHE A 40 13.05 -2.51 -33.89
C PHE A 40 12.70 -3.87 -33.30
N PHE A 41 13.40 -4.28 -32.24
CA PHE A 41 13.17 -5.54 -31.55
C PHE A 41 12.97 -5.30 -30.04
N TYR A 42 11.92 -5.90 -29.48
CA TYR A 42 11.58 -5.82 -28.06
C TYR A 42 11.93 -7.15 -27.37
N PHE A 43 13.05 -7.26 -26.65
CA PHE A 43 13.42 -8.51 -25.96
C PHE A 43 14.16 -8.33 -24.63
N LEU A 44 13.95 -9.33 -23.75
CA LEU A 44 14.32 -9.37 -22.33
C LEU A 44 15.63 -10.15 -22.03
N ASP A 45 16.32 -10.72 -23.02
CA ASP A 45 17.50 -11.57 -22.77
C ASP A 45 18.57 -11.37 -23.87
N GLU A 46 19.55 -10.51 -23.61
CA GLU A 46 20.57 -10.02 -24.55
C GLU A 46 21.63 -11.09 -24.88
N GLU A 47 21.93 -11.99 -23.94
CA GLU A 47 23.04 -12.94 -24.05
C GLU A 47 22.78 -14.05 -25.09
N LYS A 48 21.57 -14.62 -25.11
CA LYS A 48 21.22 -15.71 -26.04
C LYS A 48 21.19 -15.29 -27.51
N TRP A 49 20.96 -14.02 -27.80
CA TRP A 49 20.85 -13.53 -29.19
C TRP A 49 22.22 -13.20 -29.80
N LEU A 50 23.16 -12.74 -28.96
CA LEU A 50 24.53 -12.46 -29.38
C LEU A 50 25.32 -13.72 -29.74
N GLU A 51 24.87 -14.89 -29.29
CA GLU A 51 25.38 -16.19 -29.76
C GLU A 51 24.95 -16.52 -31.20
N VAL A 52 23.80 -16.00 -31.66
CA VAL A 52 23.20 -16.39 -32.95
C VAL A 52 23.67 -15.48 -34.10
N GLU A 53 23.75 -14.16 -33.89
CA GLU A 53 24.13 -13.20 -34.94
C GLU A 53 25.14 -12.14 -34.40
N PRO A 54 26.44 -12.49 -34.28
CA PRO A 54 27.43 -11.63 -33.60
C PRO A 54 27.69 -10.28 -34.28
N HIS A 55 27.43 -10.18 -35.58
CA HIS A 55 27.72 -9.01 -36.41
C HIS A 55 26.68 -7.89 -36.28
N LEU A 56 25.52 -8.15 -35.65
CA LEU A 56 24.49 -7.14 -35.42
C LEU A 56 24.77 -6.27 -34.19
N LYS A 57 25.79 -6.61 -33.36
CA LYS A 57 26.20 -5.85 -32.16
C LYS A 57 26.34 -4.35 -32.41
N GLU A 58 26.85 -3.96 -33.57
CA GLU A 58 27.14 -2.57 -33.90
C GLU A 58 25.90 -1.75 -34.29
N ASN A 59 24.75 -2.39 -34.53
CA ASN A 59 23.50 -1.75 -34.96
C ASN A 59 22.35 -1.92 -33.95
N ILE A 60 22.62 -2.37 -32.72
CA ILE A 60 21.60 -2.47 -31.68
C ILE A 60 21.34 -1.08 -31.10
N VAL A 61 20.22 -0.49 -31.47
CA VAL A 61 19.66 0.66 -30.75
C VAL A 61 18.88 0.11 -29.56
N LYS A 62 19.46 0.23 -28.35
CA LYS A 62 18.70 -0.02 -27.11
C LYS A 62 17.66 1.08 -26.98
N ILE A 63 16.41 0.75 -27.20
CA ILE A 63 15.30 1.59 -26.79
C ILE A 63 15.02 1.20 -25.35
N PRO A 64 15.35 2.06 -24.36
CA PRO A 64 14.89 1.80 -23.01
C PRO A 64 13.36 1.68 -23.07
N LEU A 65 12.83 0.58 -22.55
CA LEU A 65 11.41 0.49 -22.23
C LEU A 65 11.15 1.52 -21.11
N GLU A 66 11.06 2.80 -21.46
CA GLU A 66 10.75 3.93 -20.56
C GLU A 66 9.28 3.91 -20.14
N GLY A 67 8.75 2.73 -19.81
CA GLY A 67 7.52 2.59 -19.06
C GLY A 67 7.91 2.27 -17.63
N VAL A 68 7.73 3.21 -16.69
CA VAL A 68 7.79 2.86 -15.27
C VAL A 68 6.70 1.83 -15.01
N PHE A 69 7.10 0.59 -14.72
CA PHE A 69 6.16 -0.43 -14.30
C PHE A 69 5.65 -0.06 -12.92
N MET A 70 4.33 0.12 -12.81
CA MET A 70 3.65 0.43 -11.56
C MET A 70 2.41 -0.45 -11.48
N LYS A 71 2.34 -1.23 -10.40
CA LYS A 71 1.17 -2.03 -10.02
C LYS A 71 0.00 -1.12 -9.62
N THR A 72 -1.22 -1.58 -9.84
CA THR A 72 -2.45 -0.90 -9.47
C THR A 72 -2.80 -1.19 -8.01
N ILE A 73 -2.91 -0.13 -7.20
CA ILE A 73 -3.22 -0.22 -5.77
C ILE A 73 -4.74 -0.34 -5.57
N GLY A 74 -5.21 -1.39 -4.89
CA GLY A 74 -6.62 -1.53 -4.48
C GLY A 74 -6.83 -1.03 -3.05
N LEU A 75 -7.59 0.05 -2.88
CA LEU A 75 -7.85 0.70 -1.58
C LEU A 75 -9.27 0.36 -1.09
N ILE A 76 -9.40 -0.32 0.04
CA ILE A 76 -10.69 -0.46 0.74
C ILE A 76 -10.78 0.69 1.76
N GLY A 77 -11.55 1.72 1.41
CA GLY A 77 -11.68 2.97 2.15
C GLY A 77 -13.08 3.24 2.68
N GLY A 78 -13.31 4.47 3.14
CA GLY A 78 -14.58 4.90 3.72
C GLY A 78 -14.74 4.58 5.20
N MET A 79 -13.65 4.32 5.96
CA MET A 79 -13.71 3.94 7.39
C MET A 79 -12.74 4.73 8.29
N SER A 80 -12.81 6.07 8.31
CA SER A 80 -13.78 6.93 7.60
C SER A 80 -13.28 7.41 6.22
N TRP A 81 -14.09 8.20 5.49
CA TRP A 81 -13.69 8.72 4.18
C TRP A 81 -12.58 9.78 4.28
N GLU A 82 -12.52 10.53 5.39
CA GLU A 82 -11.48 11.52 5.68
C GLU A 82 -10.09 10.87 5.69
N SER A 83 -9.96 9.71 6.35
CA SER A 83 -8.72 8.93 6.34
C SER A 83 -8.36 8.43 4.93
N SER A 84 -9.37 8.06 4.14
CA SER A 84 -9.18 7.52 2.78
C SER A 84 -8.71 8.59 1.79
N LEU A 85 -9.16 9.83 1.96
CA LEU A 85 -8.64 11.00 1.24
C LEU A 85 -7.13 11.16 1.50
N LEU A 86 -6.70 11.00 2.75
CA LEU A 86 -5.29 11.12 3.11
C LEU A 86 -4.43 10.01 2.47
N TYR A 87 -4.89 8.76 2.46
CA TYR A 87 -4.23 7.68 1.71
C TYR A 87 -4.04 8.05 0.24
N TYR A 88 -5.10 8.49 -0.44
CA TYR A 88 -5.04 8.85 -1.85
C TYR A 88 -4.06 10.00 -2.10
N GLN A 89 -4.06 11.02 -1.23
CA GLN A 89 -3.17 12.16 -1.31
C GLN A 89 -1.70 11.74 -1.14
N ILE A 90 -1.37 11.01 -0.08
CA ILE A 90 0.01 10.56 0.22
C ILE A 90 0.54 9.68 -0.90
N ILE A 91 -0.26 8.72 -1.36
CA ILE A 91 0.11 7.79 -2.44
C ILE A 91 0.50 8.56 -3.71
N ASN A 92 -0.35 9.49 -4.15
CA ASN A 92 -0.09 10.26 -5.37
C ASN A 92 1.11 11.21 -5.22
N GLN A 93 1.22 11.89 -4.08
CA GLN A 93 2.36 12.76 -3.80
C GLN A 93 3.68 11.97 -3.76
N ARG A 94 3.68 10.79 -3.15
CA ARG A 94 4.88 9.94 -3.04
C ARG A 94 5.30 9.38 -4.40
N VAL A 95 4.35 8.96 -5.23
CA VAL A 95 4.61 8.56 -6.63
C VAL A 95 5.20 9.72 -7.42
N ASN A 96 4.58 10.91 -7.36
CA ASN A 96 5.08 12.08 -8.08
C ASN A 96 6.49 12.48 -7.60
N LYS A 97 6.75 12.39 -6.29
CA LYS A 97 8.08 12.65 -5.73
C LYS A 97 9.15 11.66 -6.24
N LYS A 98 8.80 10.39 -6.48
CA LYS A 98 9.74 9.38 -6.97
C LYS A 98 9.96 9.44 -8.49
N LEU A 99 8.88 9.65 -9.26
CA LEU A 99 8.91 9.53 -10.72
C LEU A 99 8.93 10.87 -11.46
N GLY A 100 8.58 11.97 -10.79
CA GLY A 100 8.55 13.31 -11.35
C GLY A 100 7.45 13.56 -12.39
N GLY A 101 7.52 14.72 -13.04
CA GLY A 101 6.62 15.11 -14.12
C GLY A 101 5.15 15.05 -13.72
N HIS A 102 4.34 14.41 -14.57
CA HIS A 102 2.90 14.23 -14.37
C HIS A 102 2.53 12.82 -13.85
N HIS A 103 3.49 12.08 -13.29
CA HIS A 103 3.20 10.76 -12.73
C HIS A 103 2.27 10.87 -11.52
N SER A 104 1.21 10.07 -11.57
CA SER A 104 0.26 9.80 -10.48
C SER A 104 0.15 8.30 -10.28
N ALA A 105 -0.39 7.87 -9.14
CA ALA A 105 -0.54 6.46 -8.85
C ALA A 105 -1.66 5.82 -9.69
N LYS A 106 -1.47 4.55 -10.08
CA LYS A 106 -2.59 3.71 -10.54
C LYS A 106 -3.29 3.16 -9.30
N SER A 107 -4.53 3.58 -9.06
CA SER A 107 -5.29 3.11 -7.90
C SER A 107 -6.77 2.94 -8.20
N LEU A 108 -7.38 1.95 -7.57
CA LEU A 108 -8.82 1.76 -7.47
C LEU A 108 -9.21 1.91 -6.00
N MET A 109 -10.32 2.60 -5.71
CA MET A 109 -10.83 2.69 -4.34
C MET A 109 -12.28 2.22 -4.29
N TYR A 110 -12.53 1.27 -3.41
CA TYR A 110 -13.88 0.92 -3.00
C TYR A 110 -14.14 1.58 -1.65
N SER A 111 -14.99 2.60 -1.63
CA SER A 111 -15.38 3.31 -0.41
C SER A 111 -16.72 2.75 0.08
N VAL A 112 -16.73 2.19 1.29
CA VAL A 112 -17.96 1.72 1.95
C VAL A 112 -18.75 2.90 2.53
N ASP A 113 -20.02 2.66 2.87
CA ASP A 113 -20.74 3.53 3.81
C ASP A 113 -20.27 3.20 5.23
N PHE A 114 -19.68 4.17 5.92
CA PHE A 114 -19.10 3.93 7.23
C PHE A 114 -20.16 3.64 8.30
N ASP A 115 -21.38 4.18 8.16
CA ASP A 115 -22.39 4.01 9.21
C ASP A 115 -22.79 2.53 9.35
N GLU A 116 -22.88 1.81 8.23
CA GLU A 116 -23.11 0.36 8.20
C GLU A 116 -22.01 -0.40 8.96
N ILE A 117 -20.75 -0.17 8.61
CA ILE A 117 -19.60 -0.83 9.25
C ILE A 117 -19.55 -0.51 10.75
N LYS A 118 -19.71 0.77 11.12
CA LYS A 118 -19.72 1.23 12.50
C LYS A 118 -20.82 0.54 13.31
N ASN A 119 -22.03 0.47 12.79
CA ASN A 119 -23.15 -0.17 13.47
C ASN A 119 -22.91 -1.67 13.68
N LEU A 120 -22.29 -2.36 12.71
CA LEU A 120 -21.91 -3.77 12.84
C LEU A 120 -20.82 -3.97 13.91
N GLN A 121 -19.81 -3.08 13.96
CA GLN A 121 -18.77 -3.11 15.00
C GLN A 121 -19.38 -2.99 16.40
N TYR A 122 -20.25 -1.99 16.63
CA TYR A 122 -20.91 -1.79 17.93
C TYR A 122 -21.80 -2.95 18.35
N GLN A 123 -22.46 -3.61 17.39
CA GLN A 123 -23.30 -4.78 17.65
C GLN A 123 -22.49 -6.09 17.77
N GLY A 124 -21.17 -6.05 17.61
CA GLY A 124 -20.31 -7.24 17.60
C GLY A 124 -20.53 -8.16 16.40
N LYS A 125 -21.17 -7.67 15.34
CA LYS A 125 -21.52 -8.40 14.10
C LYS A 125 -20.34 -8.44 13.12
N TRP A 126 -19.22 -9.00 13.59
CA TRP A 126 -17.97 -9.05 12.83
C TRP A 126 -18.04 -9.96 11.61
N SER A 127 -18.88 -11.00 11.62
CA SER A 127 -19.04 -11.88 10.45
C SER A 127 -19.67 -11.13 9.28
N GLU A 128 -20.69 -10.31 9.55
CA GLU A 128 -21.34 -9.47 8.56
C GLU A 128 -20.39 -8.39 8.04
N ALA A 129 -19.64 -7.74 8.94
CA ALA A 129 -18.64 -6.75 8.54
C ALA A 129 -17.54 -7.38 7.66
N THR A 130 -17.12 -8.61 7.97
CA THR A 130 -16.14 -9.37 7.17
C THR A 130 -16.65 -9.61 5.75
N LYS A 131 -17.92 -9.98 5.57
CA LYS A 131 -18.51 -10.18 4.23
C LYS A 131 -18.43 -8.91 3.38
N ILE A 132 -18.72 -7.76 3.97
CA ILE A 132 -18.63 -6.47 3.25
C ILE A 132 -17.18 -6.20 2.81
N MET A 133 -16.21 -6.49 3.69
CA MET A 133 -14.79 -6.30 3.39
C MET A 133 -14.28 -7.26 2.31
N THR A 134 -14.64 -8.54 2.36
CA THR A 134 -14.27 -9.53 1.32
C THR A 134 -14.91 -9.20 -0.02
N ASP A 135 -16.18 -8.79 -0.03
CA ASP A 135 -16.86 -8.35 -1.25
C ASP A 135 -16.21 -7.10 -1.86
N SER A 136 -15.72 -6.19 -1.01
CA SER A 136 -14.98 -5.01 -1.45
C SER A 136 -13.64 -5.39 -2.10
N ALA A 137 -12.91 -6.36 -1.51
CA ALA A 137 -11.66 -6.87 -2.07
C ALA A 137 -11.87 -7.56 -3.43
N HIS A 138 -12.90 -8.40 -3.56
CA HIS A 138 -13.27 -9.03 -4.83
C HIS A 138 -13.58 -8.02 -5.94
N LYS A 139 -14.28 -6.94 -5.61
CA LYS A 139 -14.58 -5.87 -6.58
C LYS A 139 -13.32 -5.15 -7.04
N LEU A 140 -12.36 -4.92 -6.14
CA LEU A 140 -11.07 -4.32 -6.48
C LEU A 140 -10.22 -5.26 -7.35
N GLU A 141 -10.12 -6.53 -6.99
CA GLU A 141 -9.42 -7.55 -7.79
C GLU A 141 -10.03 -7.66 -9.18
N SER A 142 -11.36 -7.77 -9.27
CA SER A 142 -12.09 -7.80 -10.55
C SER A 142 -11.92 -6.51 -11.36
N GLY A 143 -11.67 -5.38 -10.67
CA GLY A 143 -11.37 -4.09 -11.29
C GLY A 143 -9.93 -3.96 -11.81
N GLY A 144 -9.05 -4.93 -11.52
CA GLY A 144 -7.66 -4.94 -11.96
C GLY A 144 -6.67 -4.39 -10.93
N ALA A 145 -7.01 -4.40 -9.64
CA ALA A 145 -6.02 -4.18 -8.58
C ALA A 145 -4.99 -5.33 -8.58
N ASP A 146 -3.72 -4.98 -8.38
CA ASP A 146 -2.62 -5.95 -8.27
C ASP A 146 -2.35 -6.35 -6.81
N PHE A 147 -2.84 -5.57 -5.84
CA PHE A 147 -2.78 -5.84 -4.40
C PHE A 147 -3.78 -4.98 -3.64
N ILE A 148 -4.08 -5.36 -2.39
CA ILE A 148 -5.06 -4.71 -1.53
C ILE A 148 -4.39 -3.97 -0.36
N VAL A 149 -4.96 -2.82 -0.01
CA VAL A 149 -4.65 -1.99 1.15
C VAL A 149 -5.97 -1.68 1.85
N ILE A 150 -6.10 -2.06 3.13
CA ILE A 150 -7.24 -1.68 3.97
C ILE A 150 -6.92 -0.33 4.63
N CYS A 151 -7.67 0.71 4.29
CA CYS A 151 -7.40 2.09 4.73
C CYS A 151 -7.94 2.39 6.14
N THR A 152 -7.83 1.45 7.07
CA THR A 152 -8.26 1.61 8.47
C THR A 152 -7.56 0.61 9.37
N ASN A 153 -7.21 0.98 10.61
CA ASN A 153 -6.54 0.08 11.54
C ASN A 153 -7.51 -1.02 12.05
N THR A 154 -8.71 -0.64 12.50
CA THR A 154 -9.64 -1.56 13.17
C THR A 154 -10.07 -2.74 12.28
N MET A 155 -10.30 -2.51 10.99
CA MET A 155 -10.77 -3.59 10.08
C MET A 155 -9.67 -4.58 9.68
N HIS A 156 -8.42 -4.39 10.14
CA HIS A 156 -7.42 -5.45 10.04
C HIS A 156 -7.74 -6.66 10.93
N LYS A 157 -8.73 -6.55 11.83
CA LYS A 157 -9.29 -7.70 12.54
C LYS A 157 -9.75 -8.83 11.61
N MET A 158 -10.12 -8.52 10.36
CA MET A 158 -10.52 -9.49 9.32
C MET A 158 -9.54 -9.52 8.15
N ALA A 159 -8.30 -9.04 8.35
CA ALA A 159 -7.31 -8.98 7.27
C ALA A 159 -7.01 -10.37 6.69
N LYS A 160 -7.01 -11.41 7.54
CA LYS A 160 -6.79 -12.79 7.11
C LYS A 160 -7.89 -13.27 6.17
N GLU A 161 -9.14 -13.06 6.54
CA GLU A 161 -10.30 -13.45 5.74
C GLU A 161 -10.35 -12.68 4.41
N VAL A 162 -9.98 -11.40 4.43
CA VAL A 162 -9.84 -10.60 3.20
C VAL A 162 -8.72 -11.14 2.32
N GLU A 163 -7.54 -11.40 2.87
CA GLU A 163 -6.39 -11.96 2.14
C GLU A 163 -6.70 -13.33 1.54
N GLU A 164 -7.36 -14.21 2.29
CA GLU A 164 -7.76 -15.55 1.83
C GLU A 164 -8.90 -15.51 0.78
N SER A 165 -9.65 -14.41 0.69
CA SER A 165 -10.75 -14.28 -0.28
C SER A 165 -10.30 -13.94 -1.69
N VAL A 166 -9.12 -13.34 -1.87
CA VAL A 166 -8.60 -12.91 -3.18
C VAL A 166 -7.29 -13.63 -3.54
N THR A 167 -6.88 -13.55 -4.80
CA THR A 167 -5.61 -14.14 -5.28
C THR A 167 -4.43 -13.17 -5.24
N ILE A 168 -4.72 -11.87 -5.10
CA ILE A 168 -3.74 -10.79 -4.99
C ILE A 168 -3.34 -10.53 -3.52
N PRO A 169 -2.10 -10.09 -3.25
CA PRO A 169 -1.63 -9.93 -1.88
C PRO A 169 -2.34 -8.78 -1.15
N LEU A 170 -2.43 -8.89 0.18
CA LEU A 170 -2.86 -7.82 1.06
C LEU A 170 -1.65 -7.21 1.78
N LEU A 171 -1.46 -5.90 1.66
CA LEU A 171 -0.51 -5.18 2.50
C LEU A 171 -1.14 -4.88 3.85
N HIS A 172 -0.56 -5.45 4.90
CA HIS A 172 -1.06 -5.29 6.26
C HIS A 172 -0.48 -4.02 6.89
N ILE A 173 -1.33 -3.18 7.49
CA ILE A 173 -0.92 -1.91 8.10
C ILE A 173 0.14 -2.08 9.20
N ALA A 174 -0.05 -3.05 10.10
CA ALA A 174 0.88 -3.33 11.18
C ALA A 174 2.26 -3.80 10.67
N ASP A 175 2.31 -4.50 9.53
CA ASP A 175 3.59 -4.91 8.94
C ASP A 175 4.36 -3.71 8.41
N SER A 176 3.65 -2.78 7.75
CA SER A 176 4.25 -1.56 7.22
C SER A 176 4.82 -0.69 8.36
N THR A 177 4.08 -0.57 9.46
CA THR A 177 4.54 0.16 10.65
C THR A 177 5.72 -0.55 11.34
N ALA A 178 5.62 -1.85 11.57
CA ALA A 178 6.65 -2.60 12.29
C ALA A 178 7.98 -2.65 11.54
N LYS A 179 7.96 -2.75 10.20
CA LYS A 179 9.18 -2.70 9.37
C LYS A 179 9.99 -1.43 9.62
N GLU A 180 9.33 -0.27 9.68
CA GLU A 180 10.04 1.00 9.92
C GLU A 180 10.56 1.09 11.37
N ILE A 181 9.75 0.67 12.36
CA ILE A 181 10.17 0.63 13.77
C ILE A 181 11.41 -0.26 13.97
N VAL A 182 11.40 -1.46 13.37
CA VAL A 182 12.52 -2.41 13.48
C VAL A 182 13.76 -1.88 12.77
N LYS A 183 13.60 -1.23 11.62
CA LYS A 183 14.68 -0.57 10.88
C LYS A 183 15.35 0.54 11.69
N ASP A 184 14.58 1.27 12.49
CA ASP A 184 15.08 2.30 13.40
C ASP A 184 15.69 1.72 14.70
N GLY A 185 15.74 0.38 14.84
CA GLY A 185 16.37 -0.31 15.96
C GLY A 185 15.54 -0.34 17.25
N ILE A 186 14.31 0.17 17.23
CA ILE A 186 13.41 0.24 18.38
C ILE A 186 12.88 -1.15 18.75
N LYS A 187 12.78 -1.43 20.06
CA LYS A 187 12.29 -2.72 20.58
C LYS A 187 10.98 -2.60 21.34
N LYS A 188 10.78 -1.50 22.06
CA LYS A 188 9.59 -1.29 22.89
C LYS A 188 8.78 -0.09 22.42
N VAL A 189 7.51 -0.32 22.09
CA VAL A 189 6.60 0.71 21.55
C VAL A 189 5.30 0.76 22.33
N ALA A 190 4.68 1.93 22.36
CA ALA A 190 3.31 2.06 22.84
C ALA A 190 2.32 2.18 21.67
N LEU A 191 1.18 1.49 21.75
CA LEU A 191 0.13 1.54 20.74
C LEU A 191 -1.03 2.41 21.24
N LEU A 192 -1.32 3.49 20.53
CA LEU A 192 -2.51 4.32 20.73
C LEU A 192 -3.48 4.12 19.56
N GLY A 193 -4.76 3.95 19.84
CA GLY A 193 -5.79 3.76 18.82
C GLY A 193 -7.15 3.59 19.45
N THR A 194 -8.12 3.06 18.71
CA THR A 194 -9.39 2.65 19.33
C THR A 194 -9.15 1.56 20.38
N ALA A 195 -10.05 1.44 21.35
CA ALA A 195 -10.04 0.31 22.30
C ALA A 195 -9.90 -1.06 21.59
N PHE A 196 -10.57 -1.25 20.45
CA PHE A 196 -10.42 -2.48 19.65
C PHE A 196 -8.97 -2.73 19.23
N THR A 197 -8.29 -1.72 18.69
CA THR A 197 -6.88 -1.81 18.25
C THR A 197 -5.92 -2.03 19.42
N MET A 198 -6.18 -1.42 20.58
CA MET A 198 -5.30 -1.54 21.74
C MET A 198 -5.52 -2.84 22.54
N GLU A 199 -6.74 -3.37 22.57
CA GLU A 199 -7.09 -4.50 23.44
C GLU A 199 -7.08 -5.85 22.74
N GLN A 200 -7.30 -5.89 21.43
CA GLN A 200 -7.36 -7.15 20.68
C GLN A 200 -6.03 -7.52 20.01
N ASP A 201 -5.84 -8.81 19.79
CA ASP A 201 -4.56 -9.35 19.33
C ASP A 201 -4.25 -9.11 17.85
N PHE A 202 -5.23 -8.74 17.02
CA PHE A 202 -5.03 -8.62 15.56
C PHE A 202 -3.96 -7.59 15.17
N TYR A 203 -3.76 -6.55 15.99
CA TYR A 203 -2.71 -5.56 15.79
C TYR A 203 -1.52 -5.83 16.71
N LYS A 204 -1.77 -5.80 18.03
CA LYS A 204 -0.73 -5.96 19.06
C LYS A 204 -0.02 -7.31 18.96
N GLY A 205 -0.78 -8.40 18.85
CA GLY A 205 -0.23 -9.75 18.69
C GLY A 205 0.61 -9.86 17.43
N ARG A 206 0.16 -9.28 16.30
CA ARG A 206 0.94 -9.28 15.05
C ARG A 206 2.28 -8.55 15.18
N LEU A 207 2.34 -7.42 15.89
CA LEU A 207 3.60 -6.71 16.17
C LEU A 207 4.56 -7.56 17.03
N ILE A 208 4.02 -8.24 18.05
CA ILE A 208 4.80 -9.08 18.96
C ILE A 208 5.30 -10.33 18.22
N ASP A 209 4.38 -11.11 17.65
CA ASP A 209 4.66 -12.46 17.14
C ASP A 209 5.51 -12.44 15.87
N LYS A 210 5.30 -11.45 14.99
CA LYS A 210 5.99 -11.38 13.68
C LYS A 210 7.28 -10.56 13.71
N PHE A 211 7.37 -9.55 14.59
CA PHE A 211 8.49 -8.60 14.61
C PHE A 211 9.27 -8.58 15.93
N GLY A 212 8.80 -9.29 16.97
CA GLY A 212 9.49 -9.35 18.26
C GLY A 212 9.50 -8.03 19.02
N LEU A 213 8.50 -7.17 18.78
CA LEU A 213 8.34 -5.90 19.49
C LEU A 213 7.70 -6.13 20.87
N ASP A 214 8.19 -5.43 21.90
CA ASP A 214 7.50 -5.29 23.18
C ASP A 214 6.46 -4.16 23.03
N VAL A 215 5.17 -4.51 23.08
CA VAL A 215 4.08 -3.57 22.85
C VAL A 215 3.30 -3.32 24.13
N ILE A 216 3.34 -2.07 24.60
CA ILE A 216 2.55 -1.60 25.73
C ILE A 216 1.35 -0.77 25.26
N VAL A 217 0.30 -0.73 26.08
CA VAL A 217 -0.90 0.08 25.84
C VAL A 217 -1.23 0.86 27.12
N PRO A 218 -2.00 1.97 27.02
CA PRO A 218 -2.45 2.68 28.21
C PRO A 218 -3.27 1.78 29.16
N ASP A 219 -3.44 2.22 30.41
CA ASP A 219 -4.39 1.57 31.32
C ASP A 219 -5.85 1.78 30.87
N GLU A 220 -6.78 1.07 31.49
CA GLU A 220 -8.19 1.06 31.07
C GLU A 220 -8.82 2.45 31.02
N ALA A 221 -8.54 3.30 32.02
CA ALA A 221 -9.05 4.66 32.08
C ALA A 221 -8.50 5.51 30.92
N ASP A 222 -7.19 5.45 30.69
CA ASP A 222 -6.54 6.17 29.60
C ASP A 222 -6.98 5.65 28.21
N ARG A 223 -7.22 4.34 28.05
CA ARG A 223 -7.75 3.76 26.81
C ARG A 223 -9.15 4.24 26.49
N MET A 224 -10.02 4.35 27.51
CA MET A 224 -11.38 4.88 27.32
C MET A 224 -11.38 6.35 26.93
N ILE A 225 -10.49 7.16 27.52
CA ILE A 225 -10.31 8.57 27.12
C ILE A 225 -9.94 8.66 25.63
N ILE A 226 -8.92 7.89 25.20
CA ILE A 226 -8.48 7.86 23.81
C ILE A 226 -9.61 7.41 22.87
N HIS A 227 -10.31 6.33 23.21
CA HIS A 227 -11.43 5.82 22.42
C HIS A 227 -12.54 6.86 22.24
N ASN A 228 -12.93 7.53 23.33
CA ASN A 228 -13.99 8.53 23.29
C ASN A 228 -13.58 9.76 22.46
N ILE A 229 -12.36 10.26 22.63
CA ILE A 229 -11.84 11.38 21.84
C ILE A 229 -11.88 11.04 20.34
N ILE A 230 -11.44 9.83 19.95
CA ILE A 230 -11.48 9.40 18.54
C ILE A 230 -12.90 9.47 17.98
N TYR A 231 -13.88 8.82 18.63
CA TYR A 231 -15.23 8.71 18.07
C TYR A 231 -16.09 9.97 18.22
N GLN A 232 -15.98 10.68 19.35
CA GLN A 232 -16.85 11.81 19.68
C GLN A 232 -16.28 13.14 19.22
N GLU A 233 -14.98 13.22 18.93
CA GLU A 233 -14.34 14.45 18.48
C GLU A 233 -13.67 14.27 17.12
N LEU A 234 -12.62 13.45 17.04
CA LEU A 234 -11.74 13.47 15.87
C LEU A 234 -12.43 12.94 14.60
N CYS A 235 -13.22 11.87 14.70
CA CYS A 235 -14.05 11.37 13.60
C CYS A 235 -15.15 12.33 13.16
N LEU A 236 -15.44 13.38 13.94
CA LEU A 236 -16.38 14.46 13.61
C LEU A 236 -15.65 15.74 13.18
N GLY A 237 -14.33 15.70 13.02
CA GLY A 237 -13.50 16.85 12.67
C GLY A 237 -13.33 17.87 13.80
N ILE A 238 -13.63 17.51 15.04
CA ILE A 238 -13.51 18.39 16.22
C ILE A 238 -12.11 18.23 16.82
N ILE A 239 -11.36 19.33 16.94
CA ILE A 239 -10.04 19.36 17.56
C ILE A 239 -10.11 20.19 18.85
N ASN A 240 -9.86 19.53 19.98
CA ASN A 240 -9.94 20.13 21.31
C ASN A 240 -8.56 20.13 22.00
N ASP A 241 -8.18 21.26 22.58
CA ASP A 241 -6.92 21.41 23.31
C ASP A 241 -6.89 20.56 24.60
N GLU A 242 -8.02 20.36 25.28
CA GLU A 242 -8.11 19.49 26.47
C GLU A 242 -7.84 18.02 26.11
N SER A 243 -8.36 17.58 24.96
CA SER A 243 -8.09 16.27 24.39
C SER A 243 -6.61 16.13 24.01
N ARG A 244 -6.00 17.18 23.45
CA ARG A 244 -4.54 17.20 23.18
C ARG A 244 -3.75 17.03 24.46
N GLN A 245 -4.06 17.78 25.52
CA GLN A 245 -3.37 17.64 26.81
C GLN A 245 -3.54 16.24 27.40
N SER A 246 -4.71 15.64 27.24
CA SER A 246 -4.95 14.25 27.64
C SER A 246 -4.04 13.27 26.89
N TYR A 247 -3.93 13.39 25.56
CA TYR A 247 -3.01 12.57 24.76
C TYR A 247 -1.55 12.76 25.17
N LEU A 248 -1.09 14.00 25.34
CA LEU A 248 0.29 14.28 25.73
C LEU A 248 0.63 13.72 27.12
N ARG A 249 -0.31 13.82 28.08
CA ARG A 249 -0.17 13.18 29.39
C ARG A 249 0.00 11.66 29.26
N ILE A 250 -0.82 11.01 28.43
CA ILE A 250 -0.80 9.56 28.24
C ILE A 250 0.51 9.13 27.55
N ILE A 251 0.93 9.85 26.50
CA ILE A 251 2.20 9.61 25.80
C ILE A 251 3.38 9.72 26.77
N ASN A 252 3.42 10.77 27.60
CA ASN A 252 4.49 10.96 28.58
C ASN A 252 4.52 9.83 29.61
N LYS A 253 3.36 9.38 30.09
CA LYS A 253 3.24 8.23 31.00
C LYS A 253 3.77 6.94 30.37
N LEU A 254 3.48 6.69 29.10
CA LEU A 254 3.97 5.51 28.37
C LEU A 254 5.47 5.57 28.11
N SER A 255 5.99 6.75 27.79
CA SER A 255 7.42 6.98 27.66
C SER A 255 8.16 6.71 28.99
N GLN A 256 7.60 7.14 30.13
CA GLN A 256 8.12 6.81 31.46
C GLN A 256 8.08 5.31 31.79
N GLN A 257 7.21 4.52 31.12
CA GLN A 257 7.18 3.06 31.21
C GLN A 257 8.16 2.36 30.25
N GLY A 258 8.99 3.15 29.56
CA GLY A 258 10.05 2.68 28.68
C GLY A 258 9.64 2.51 27.22
N ALA A 259 8.49 3.02 26.78
CA ALA A 259 8.20 3.09 25.36
C ALA A 259 9.23 4.01 24.67
N GLU A 260 9.93 3.46 23.70
CA GLU A 260 10.92 4.17 22.89
C GLU A 260 10.25 4.95 21.76
N ALA A 261 9.05 4.54 21.34
CA ALA A 261 8.23 5.22 20.35
C ALA A 261 6.73 4.97 20.55
N ILE A 262 5.91 5.81 19.91
CA ILE A 262 4.44 5.71 19.94
C ILE A 262 3.90 5.43 18.54
N ILE A 263 3.11 4.37 18.42
CA ILE A 263 2.33 4.07 17.21
C ILE A 263 1.00 4.81 17.29
N LEU A 264 0.72 5.63 16.27
CA LEU A 264 -0.55 6.32 16.08
C LEU A 264 -1.48 5.45 15.23
N GLY A 265 -2.13 4.49 15.87
CA GLY A 265 -3.03 3.49 15.28
C GLY A 265 -4.43 4.01 14.91
N CYS A 266 -4.56 5.31 14.63
CA CYS A 266 -5.74 5.93 14.06
C CYS A 266 -5.28 7.19 13.32
N THR A 267 -5.79 7.39 12.11
CA THR A 267 -5.29 8.44 11.20
C THR A 267 -5.55 9.85 11.76
N GLU A 268 -6.64 9.95 12.51
CA GLU A 268 -7.20 11.12 13.14
C GLU A 268 -6.36 11.61 14.33
N ILE A 269 -5.55 10.74 14.97
CA ILE A 269 -4.70 11.11 16.10
C ILE A 269 -3.65 12.14 15.68
N THR A 270 -3.18 12.09 14.43
CA THR A 270 -2.20 13.04 13.88
C THR A 270 -2.73 14.46 13.77
N LEU A 271 -4.06 14.65 13.79
CA LEU A 271 -4.68 15.97 13.85
C LEU A 271 -4.54 16.62 15.23
N LEU A 272 -4.34 15.78 16.26
CA LEU A 272 -4.30 16.22 17.65
C LEU A 272 -2.88 16.34 18.19
N VAL A 273 -2.00 15.39 17.84
CA VAL A 273 -0.59 15.34 18.29
C VAL A 273 0.37 15.29 17.12
N SER A 274 1.49 16.00 17.26
CA SER A 274 2.59 16.06 16.29
C SER A 274 3.92 15.69 16.96
N GLN A 275 4.93 15.39 16.13
CA GLN A 275 6.28 15.05 16.61
C GLN A 275 6.89 16.17 17.47
N GLU A 276 6.59 17.43 17.16
CA GLU A 276 7.07 18.61 17.88
C GLU A 276 6.62 18.63 19.35
N ASN A 277 5.50 17.97 19.65
CA ASN A 277 4.92 17.93 20.99
C ASN A 277 5.39 16.71 21.81
N CYS A 278 6.20 15.82 21.23
CA CYS A 278 6.53 14.52 21.82
C CYS A 278 8.04 14.30 21.94
N GLY A 279 8.48 13.86 23.12
CA GLY A 279 9.89 13.53 23.38
C GLY A 279 10.35 12.18 22.82
N VAL A 280 9.43 11.40 22.25
CA VAL A 280 9.67 10.10 21.61
C VAL A 280 9.15 10.13 20.16
N PRO A 281 9.75 9.36 19.24
CA PRO A 281 9.27 9.25 17.85
C PRO A 281 7.81 8.79 17.76
N LEU A 282 7.07 9.38 16.83
CA LEU A 282 5.71 9.01 16.48
C LEU A 282 5.66 8.29 15.14
N TYR A 283 5.02 7.12 15.10
CA TYR A 283 4.81 6.31 13.91
C TYR A 283 3.35 6.42 13.47
N ASP A 284 3.10 7.27 12.49
CA ASP A 284 1.80 7.39 11.83
C ASP A 284 1.55 6.18 10.92
N THR A 285 0.61 5.32 11.33
CA THR A 285 0.33 4.08 10.59
C THR A 285 -0.26 4.36 9.21
N THR A 286 -1.00 5.46 9.05
CA THR A 286 -1.58 5.90 7.77
C THR A 286 -0.51 6.19 6.76
N ARG A 287 0.41 7.09 7.13
CA ARG A 287 1.48 7.54 6.25
C ARG A 287 2.41 6.38 5.90
N LEU A 288 2.83 5.60 6.90
CA LEU A 288 3.71 4.45 6.68
C LEU A 288 3.07 3.40 5.78
N HIS A 289 1.77 3.15 5.93
CA HIS A 289 1.05 2.20 5.10
C HIS A 289 0.86 2.70 3.65
N ALA A 290 0.52 3.98 3.48
CA ALA A 290 0.41 4.61 2.16
C ALA A 290 1.78 4.65 1.43
N GLU A 291 2.86 4.98 2.14
CA GLU A 291 4.22 4.97 1.59
C GLU A 291 4.66 3.55 1.21
N SER A 292 4.43 2.57 2.09
CA SER A 292 4.68 1.15 1.85
C SER A 292 3.91 0.63 0.62
N ALA A 293 2.68 1.07 0.41
CA ALA A 293 1.90 0.74 -0.77
C ALA A 293 2.54 1.28 -2.07
N VAL A 294 3.14 2.47 -2.04
CA VAL A 294 3.86 3.02 -3.19
C VAL A 294 5.16 2.26 -3.45
N ASP A 295 5.91 1.94 -2.40
CA ASP A 295 7.15 1.17 -2.53
C ASP A 295 6.85 -0.22 -3.12
N PHE A 296 5.81 -0.91 -2.65
CA PHE A 296 5.34 -2.18 -3.22
C PHE A 296 4.85 -2.06 -4.67
N ALA A 297 4.18 -0.95 -5.00
CA ALA A 297 3.66 -0.70 -6.35
C ALA A 297 4.78 -0.49 -7.38
N LEU A 298 5.92 0.06 -6.94
CA LEU A 298 7.10 0.32 -7.77
C LEU A 298 8.14 -0.80 -7.71
N GLY A 299 7.92 -1.85 -6.92
CA GLY A 299 8.84 -2.98 -6.78
C GLY A 299 10.10 -2.65 -5.95
N GLU A 300 9.98 -1.70 -5.03
CA GLU A 300 11.03 -1.29 -4.09
C GLU A 300 10.83 -1.89 -2.69
N ASP A 301 9.97 -2.89 -2.55
CA ASP A 301 9.75 -3.67 -1.34
C ASP A 301 10.88 -4.69 -1.09
N GLY A 302 12.12 -4.19 -0.97
CA GLY A 302 13.32 -4.95 -0.63
C GLY A 302 13.92 -4.50 0.70
#